data_AF-A0AAU3NIQ0-F1
#
_entry.id   AF-A0AAU3NIQ0-F1
#
_cell.length_a   1.000
_cell.length_b   1.000
_cell.length_c   1.000
_cell.angle_alpha   90.00
_cell.angle_beta   90.00
_cell.angle_gamma   90.00
#
_symmetry.space_group_name_H-M   'P 1'
#
loop_
_entity.id
_entity.type
_entity.pdbx_description
1 polymer ?
#
loop_
_entity_poly.entity_id
_entity_poly.type
_entity_poly.pdbx_seq_one_letter_code
_entity_poly.pdbx_strand_id
1 'polypeptide(L)'
;MTAPAIDVTAWRERLADLEAAEVTAAVVVQCDQAWLQPELTAFRNEVDQALMTAQLRRGDRITITRIILHNLPLTPDAAYRPAAIGRAFDEWHHRLSATSVLLCSNSPSASRIHRLILRGDQPRAPIPDMVELLRNGDWTERHQAGLALHTVDTDGATTPLTGYDMDLDGPFGDADPSIHM
;
A
#
# COMPACT_ATOMS: atom_id res chain seq x y z
N MET A 1 13.04 -19.46 -10.57
CA MET A 1 12.82 -18.08 -11.04
C MET A 1 13.02 -17.18 -9.84
N THR A 2 14.04 -16.33 -9.84
CA THR A 2 14.31 -15.35 -8.77
C THR A 2 13.17 -14.35 -8.72
N ALA A 3 12.59 -14.13 -7.54
CA ALA A 3 11.62 -13.06 -7.31
C ALA A 3 12.21 -11.72 -7.79
N PRO A 4 11.42 -10.81 -8.39
CA PRO A 4 11.92 -9.49 -8.73
C PRO A 4 12.40 -8.82 -7.43
N ALA A 5 13.70 -8.51 -7.38
CA ALA A 5 14.26 -7.75 -6.27
C ALA A 5 13.67 -6.34 -6.33
N ILE A 6 13.10 -5.87 -5.22
CA ILE A 6 12.66 -4.48 -5.09
C ILE A 6 13.87 -3.58 -5.31
N ASP A 7 13.83 -2.76 -6.36
CA ASP A 7 14.90 -1.82 -6.68
C ASP A 7 14.84 -0.63 -5.72
N VAL A 8 15.52 -0.78 -4.59
CA VAL A 8 15.57 0.22 -3.52
C VAL A 8 16.10 1.57 -4.04
N THR A 9 17.05 1.57 -4.98
CA THR A 9 17.67 2.80 -5.49
C THR A 9 16.66 3.57 -6.33
N ALA A 10 16.04 2.91 -7.31
CA ALA A 10 15.02 3.54 -8.16
C ALA A 10 13.83 4.08 -7.33
N TRP A 11 13.41 3.33 -6.31
CA TRP A 11 12.37 3.78 -5.40
C TRP A 11 12.77 5.04 -4.60
N ARG A 12 13.99 5.09 -4.06
CA ARG A 12 14.47 6.27 -3.32
C ARG A 12 14.52 7.51 -4.21
N GLU A 13 15.00 7.37 -5.43
CA GLU A 13 15.02 8.47 -6.41
C GLU A 13 13.60 9.00 -6.67
N ARG A 14 12.63 8.11 -6.90
CA ARG A 14 11.22 8.52 -7.10
C ARG A 14 10.60 9.12 -5.85
N LEU A 15 10.88 8.58 -4.65
CA LEU A 15 10.33 9.13 -3.41
C LEU A 15 10.90 10.52 -3.09
N ALA A 16 12.16 10.80 -3.45
CA ALA A 16 12.76 12.12 -3.24
C ALA A 16 12.03 13.23 -4.02
N ASP A 17 11.47 12.90 -5.19
CA ASP A 17 10.73 13.84 -6.04
C ASP A 17 9.35 14.21 -5.49
N LEU A 18 8.80 13.49 -4.50
CA LEU A 18 7.48 13.78 -3.90
C LEU A 18 7.37 15.20 -3.32
N GLU A 19 8.47 15.76 -2.84
CA GLU A 19 8.48 17.09 -2.23
C GLU A 19 8.42 18.21 -3.29
N ALA A 20 8.69 17.91 -4.55
CA ALA A 20 8.72 18.88 -5.64
C ALA A 20 7.35 19.56 -5.83
N ALA A 21 7.34 20.88 -5.98
CA ALA A 21 6.12 21.69 -5.99
C ALA A 21 5.17 21.32 -7.15
N GLU A 22 5.75 20.91 -8.26
CA GLU A 22 5.07 20.49 -9.48
C GLU A 22 4.46 19.08 -9.43
N VAL A 23 4.76 18.29 -8.38
CA VAL A 23 4.11 17.01 -8.14
C VAL A 23 2.79 17.26 -7.41
N THR A 24 1.69 16.81 -8.01
CA THR A 24 0.33 17.01 -7.49
C THR A 24 -0.36 15.71 -7.11
N ALA A 25 0.12 14.57 -7.61
CA ALA A 25 -0.36 13.26 -7.18
C ALA A 25 0.75 12.22 -7.22
N ALA A 26 0.59 11.15 -6.45
CA ALA A 26 1.46 9.99 -6.44
C ALA A 26 0.65 8.71 -6.34
N VAL A 27 1.09 7.67 -7.04
CA VAL A 27 0.58 6.30 -6.91
C VAL A 27 1.73 5.40 -6.49
N VAL A 28 1.55 4.71 -5.35
CA VAL A 28 2.56 3.84 -4.76
C VAL A 28 1.98 2.42 -4.65
N VAL A 29 2.66 1.43 -5.23
CA VAL A 29 2.23 0.04 -5.21
C VAL A 29 3.28 -0.82 -4.50
N GLN A 30 2.89 -1.51 -3.43
CA GLN A 30 3.74 -2.41 -2.66
C GLN A 30 2.98 -3.71 -2.37
N CYS A 31 2.81 -4.52 -3.41
CA CYS A 31 2.02 -5.74 -3.41
C CYS A 31 2.87 -7.02 -3.54
N ASP A 32 4.16 -6.94 -3.88
CA ASP A 32 5.03 -8.13 -3.87
C ASP A 32 5.32 -8.60 -2.42
N GLN A 33 5.33 -9.91 -2.21
CA GLN A 33 5.65 -10.50 -0.90
C GLN A 33 7.09 -10.23 -0.47
N ALA A 34 7.99 -9.92 -1.40
CA ALA A 34 9.35 -9.49 -1.12
C ALA A 34 9.37 -8.31 -0.14
N TRP A 35 8.37 -7.42 -0.17
CA TRP A 35 8.27 -6.30 0.79
C TRP A 35 8.28 -6.76 2.22
N LEU A 36 7.85 -7.98 2.55
CA LEU A 36 7.73 -8.48 3.92
C LEU A 36 9.03 -9.09 4.46
N GLN A 37 10.06 -9.18 3.63
CA GLN A 37 11.35 -9.70 4.06
C GLN A 37 11.94 -8.81 5.17
N PRO A 38 12.57 -9.39 6.21
CA PRO A 38 13.13 -8.63 7.32
C PRO A 38 14.13 -7.56 6.87
N GLU A 39 14.92 -7.83 5.84
CA GLU A 39 15.95 -6.95 5.28
C GLU A 39 15.36 -5.64 4.73
N LEU A 40 14.10 -5.67 4.30
CA LEU A 40 13.39 -4.50 3.76
C LEU A 40 12.63 -3.71 4.82
N THR A 41 12.69 -4.10 6.11
CA THR A 41 11.96 -3.40 7.18
C THR A 41 12.35 -1.93 7.30
N ALA A 42 13.66 -1.64 7.32
CA ALA A 42 14.14 -0.26 7.35
C ALA A 42 13.65 0.54 6.12
N PHE A 43 13.61 -0.12 4.96
CA PHE A 43 13.16 0.53 3.73
C PHE A 43 11.64 0.75 3.69
N ARG A 44 10.83 -0.19 4.17
CA ARG A 44 9.38 0.02 4.36
C ARG A 44 9.11 1.24 5.24
N ASN A 45 9.88 1.40 6.32
CA ASN A 45 9.75 2.54 7.22
C ASN A 45 10.15 3.86 6.55
N GLU A 46 11.18 3.84 5.70
CA GLU A 46 11.61 4.98 4.90
C GLU A 46 10.52 5.42 3.91
N VAL A 47 9.89 4.46 3.20
CA VAL A 47 8.75 4.71 2.31
C VAL A 47 7.60 5.35 3.10
N ASP A 48 7.23 4.76 4.25
CA ASP A 48 6.15 5.27 5.09
C ASP A 48 6.42 6.71 5.54
N GLN A 49 7.64 6.98 6.01
CA GLN A 49 8.06 8.30 6.44
C GLN A 49 8.02 9.32 5.29
N ALA A 50 8.46 8.96 4.09
CA ALA A 50 8.43 9.85 2.92
C ALA A 50 6.99 10.24 2.56
N LEU A 51 6.08 9.27 2.48
CA LEU A 51 4.67 9.52 2.14
C LEU A 51 3.96 10.34 3.22
N MET A 52 4.20 10.04 4.50
CA MET A 52 3.65 10.81 5.61
C MET A 52 4.19 12.25 5.62
N THR A 53 5.49 12.43 5.36
CA THR A 53 6.11 13.76 5.32
C THR A 53 5.53 14.62 4.20
N ALA A 54 5.41 14.04 3.00
CA ALA A 54 4.79 14.73 1.86
C ALA A 54 3.35 15.14 2.17
N GLN A 55 2.54 14.21 2.71
CA GLN A 55 1.16 14.48 3.09
C GLN A 55 1.04 15.59 4.14
N LEU A 56 1.85 15.54 5.20
CA LEU A 56 1.81 16.52 6.28
C LEU A 56 2.24 17.92 5.82
N ARG A 57 3.24 18.02 4.94
CA ARG A 57 3.75 19.31 4.45
C ARG A 57 2.85 19.94 3.40
N ARG A 58 2.32 19.12 2.49
CA ARG A 58 1.58 19.59 1.32
C ARG A 58 0.07 19.64 1.58
N GLY A 59 -0.45 18.82 2.48
CA GLY A 59 -1.88 18.69 2.76
C GLY A 59 -2.64 18.36 1.48
N ASP A 60 -3.75 19.07 1.24
CA ASP A 60 -4.60 18.89 0.05
C ASP A 60 -3.95 19.30 -1.28
N ARG A 61 -2.70 19.76 -1.27
CA ARG A 61 -1.92 20.08 -2.49
C ARG A 61 -1.23 18.85 -3.10
N ILE A 62 -1.36 17.67 -2.48
CA ILE A 62 -0.92 16.41 -3.04
C ILE A 62 -1.95 15.32 -2.73
N THR A 63 -2.24 14.47 -3.72
CA THR A 63 -3.05 13.25 -3.52
C THR A 63 -2.14 12.04 -3.64
N ILE A 64 -2.09 11.21 -2.59
CA ILE A 64 -1.28 9.98 -2.56
C ILE A 64 -2.22 8.79 -2.51
N THR A 65 -2.21 7.98 -3.57
CA THR A 65 -2.90 6.68 -3.61
C THR A 65 -1.88 5.58 -3.39
N ARG A 66 -2.04 4.82 -2.31
CA ARG A 66 -1.17 3.69 -2.00
C ARG A 66 -1.95 2.39 -2.13
N ILE A 67 -1.37 1.38 -2.77
CA ILE A 67 -1.93 0.05 -2.91
C ILE A 67 -1.00 -0.95 -2.25
N ILE A 68 -1.51 -1.66 -1.26
CA ILE A 68 -0.81 -2.73 -0.54
C ILE A 68 -1.53 -4.05 -0.72
N LEU A 69 -0.85 -5.15 -0.44
CA LEU A 69 -1.44 -6.47 -0.47
C LEU A 69 -2.50 -6.67 0.64
N HIS A 70 -3.75 -7.05 0.32
CA HIS A 70 -4.80 -7.30 1.34
C HIS A 70 -4.56 -8.53 2.20
N ASN A 71 -4.01 -9.58 1.59
CA ASN A 71 -3.85 -10.89 2.20
C ASN A 71 -2.64 -11.59 1.59
N LEU A 72 -1.94 -12.37 2.40
CA LEU A 72 -0.83 -13.19 1.90
C LEU A 72 -1.39 -14.32 1.01
N PRO A 73 -0.96 -14.45 -0.26
CA PRO A 73 -1.49 -15.49 -1.15
C PRO A 73 -1.15 -16.87 -0.62
N LEU A 74 -2.07 -17.82 -0.81
CA LEU A 74 -1.90 -19.22 -0.43
C LEU A 74 -1.21 -19.98 -1.57
N THR A 75 0.06 -19.65 -1.83
CA THR A 75 0.88 -20.37 -2.81
C THR A 75 1.27 -21.76 -2.27
N PRO A 76 1.66 -22.73 -3.10
CA PRO A 76 2.20 -24.01 -2.62
C PRO A 76 3.37 -23.84 -1.64
N ASP A 77 4.18 -22.80 -1.84
CA ASP A 77 5.28 -22.42 -0.94
C ASP A 77 4.80 -21.82 0.40
N ALA A 78 3.52 -21.48 0.54
CA ALA A 78 2.94 -20.94 1.78
C ALA A 78 2.98 -21.95 2.93
N ALA A 79 3.05 -23.26 2.64
CA ALA A 79 3.24 -24.31 3.64
C ALA A 79 4.56 -24.16 4.44
N TYR A 80 5.55 -23.47 3.87
CA TYR A 80 6.85 -23.22 4.49
C TYR A 80 7.08 -21.74 4.84
N ARG A 81 6.03 -20.91 4.85
CA ARG A 81 6.17 -19.48 5.16
C ARG A 81 6.75 -19.30 6.57
N PRO A 82 7.88 -18.58 6.72
CA PRO A 82 8.42 -18.27 8.04
C PRO A 82 7.43 -17.42 8.84
N ALA A 83 7.25 -17.71 10.13
CA ALA A 83 6.37 -16.94 11.02
C ALA A 83 6.72 -15.43 11.08
N ALA A 84 7.97 -15.07 10.78
CA ALA A 84 8.41 -13.68 10.67
C ALA A 84 7.69 -12.89 9.56
N ILE A 85 7.35 -13.53 8.43
CA ILE A 85 6.63 -12.89 7.32
C ILE A 85 5.19 -12.55 7.74
N GLY A 86 4.53 -13.46 8.47
CA GLY A 86 3.18 -13.20 9.02
C GLY A 86 3.20 -12.02 9.99
N ARG A 87 4.14 -12.01 10.95
CA ARG A 87 4.28 -10.87 11.88
C ARG A 87 4.57 -9.54 11.17
N ALA A 88 5.47 -9.56 10.18
CA ALA A 88 5.79 -8.36 9.41
C ALA A 88 4.57 -7.84 8.62
N PHE A 89 3.75 -8.75 8.10
CA PHE A 89 2.51 -8.41 7.42
C PHE A 89 1.49 -7.75 8.35
N ASP A 90 1.25 -8.37 9.52
CA ASP A 90 0.29 -7.88 10.51
C ASP A 90 0.71 -6.52 11.09
N GLU A 91 1.99 -6.38 11.47
CA GLU A 91 2.55 -5.13 11.97
C GLU A 91 2.43 -4.00 10.95
N TRP A 92 2.77 -4.28 9.69
CA TRP A 92 2.73 -3.28 8.63
C TRP A 92 1.29 -2.87 8.32
N HIS A 93 0.34 -3.81 8.26
CA HIS A 93 -1.08 -3.51 8.10
C HIS A 93 -1.60 -2.63 9.23
N HIS A 94 -1.32 -2.98 10.47
CA HIS A 94 -1.73 -2.20 11.63
C HIS A 94 -1.20 -0.75 11.57
N ARG A 95 0.07 -0.57 11.21
CA ARG A 95 0.66 0.77 11.06
C ARG A 95 -0.02 1.57 9.96
N LEU A 96 -0.28 0.95 8.81
CA LEU A 96 -0.96 1.63 7.70
C LEU A 96 -2.41 1.97 8.03
N SER A 97 -3.08 1.16 8.84
CA SER A 97 -4.37 1.49 9.46
C SER A 97 -4.31 2.75 10.31
N ALA A 98 -3.33 2.84 11.20
CA ALA A 98 -3.15 4.05 12.00
C ALA A 98 -2.85 5.27 11.11
N THR A 99 -1.98 5.13 10.10
CA THR A 99 -1.67 6.21 9.16
C THR A 99 -2.90 6.67 8.37
N SER A 100 -3.73 5.74 7.89
CA SER A 100 -4.96 6.07 7.17
C SER A 100 -5.89 6.91 8.04
N VAL A 101 -6.14 6.50 9.28
CA VAL A 101 -7.01 7.24 10.21
C VAL A 101 -6.49 8.64 10.51
N LEU A 102 -5.17 8.80 10.67
CA LEU A 102 -4.56 10.06 11.08
C LEU A 102 -4.36 11.05 9.93
N LEU A 103 -4.09 10.57 8.71
CA LEU A 103 -3.64 11.41 7.60
C LEU A 103 -4.59 11.42 6.40
N CYS A 104 -5.48 10.44 6.26
CA CYS A 104 -6.46 10.41 5.18
C CYS A 104 -7.74 11.08 5.67
N SER A 105 -8.04 12.28 5.16
CA SER A 105 -9.31 12.95 5.45
C SER A 105 -10.47 12.23 4.76
N ASN A 106 -11.70 12.41 5.25
CA ASN A 106 -12.90 11.91 4.56
C ASN A 106 -13.24 12.69 3.26
N SER A 107 -12.31 13.50 2.76
CA SER A 107 -12.46 14.23 1.51
C SER A 107 -12.35 13.29 0.31
N PRO A 108 -13.16 13.46 -0.74
CA PRO A 108 -13.04 12.67 -1.97
C PRO A 108 -11.63 12.69 -2.57
N SER A 109 -10.91 13.81 -2.42
CA SER A 109 -9.56 14.05 -2.95
C SER A 109 -8.43 13.70 -1.99
N ALA A 110 -8.77 13.18 -0.81
CA ALA A 110 -7.77 12.81 0.20
C ALA A 110 -6.89 11.67 -0.30
N SER A 111 -5.66 11.64 0.18
CA SER A 111 -4.79 10.47 0.07
C SER A 111 -5.50 9.24 0.63
N ARG A 112 -5.26 8.07 0.03
CA ARG A 112 -5.93 6.81 0.40
C ARG A 112 -4.94 5.65 0.37
N ILE A 113 -5.17 4.70 1.28
CA ILE A 113 -4.50 3.41 1.27
C ILE A 113 -5.55 2.36 0.88
N HIS A 114 -5.24 1.57 -0.13
CA HIS A 114 -6.08 0.51 -0.70
C HIS A 114 -5.41 -0.84 -0.47
N ARG A 115 -6.21 -1.83 -0.09
CA ARG A 115 -5.79 -3.22 0.02
C ARG A 115 -6.23 -3.94 -1.25
N LEU A 116 -5.26 -4.44 -2.02
CA LEU A 116 -5.47 -5.25 -3.21
C LEU A 116 -5.90 -6.66 -2.82
N ILE A 117 -7.10 -7.04 -3.23
CA ILE A 117 -7.67 -8.37 -2.95
C ILE A 117 -7.06 -9.36 -3.95
N LEU A 118 -6.19 -10.25 -3.48
CA LEU A 118 -5.72 -11.37 -4.28
C LEU A 118 -6.64 -12.55 -4.09
N ARG A 119 -7.12 -13.11 -5.21
CA ARG A 119 -7.84 -14.38 -5.19
C ARG A 119 -6.89 -15.49 -4.72
N GLY A 120 -7.42 -16.51 -4.05
CA GLY A 120 -6.60 -17.59 -3.48
C GLY A 120 -5.76 -18.37 -4.49
N ASP A 121 -6.14 -18.34 -5.78
CA ASP A 121 -5.44 -18.94 -6.90
C ASP A 121 -4.42 -18.02 -7.59
N GLN A 122 -4.33 -16.75 -7.17
CA GLN A 122 -3.40 -15.78 -7.72
C GLN A 122 -2.09 -15.77 -6.92
N PRO A 123 -0.95 -16.15 -7.53
CA PRO A 123 0.33 -16.21 -6.82
C PRO A 123 0.95 -14.82 -6.61
N ARG A 124 0.48 -13.80 -7.35
CA ARG A 124 1.03 -12.44 -7.35
C ARG A 124 -0.02 -11.41 -7.80
N ALA A 125 0.24 -10.15 -7.45
CA ALA A 125 -0.54 -9.04 -7.95
C ALA A 125 -0.44 -8.87 -9.47
N PRO A 126 -1.52 -8.43 -10.14
CA PRO A 126 -1.52 -8.13 -11.58
C PRO A 126 -0.87 -6.76 -11.89
N ILE A 127 -0.51 -5.99 -10.87
CA ILE A 127 0.15 -4.69 -10.96
C ILE A 127 1.57 -4.79 -10.41
N PRO A 128 2.58 -4.20 -11.07
CA PRO A 128 3.95 -4.18 -10.57
C PRO A 128 4.07 -3.22 -9.38
N ASP A 129 5.05 -3.48 -8.52
CA ASP A 129 5.46 -2.53 -7.49
C ASP A 129 6.14 -1.32 -8.12
N MET A 130 5.71 -0.12 -7.73
CA MET A 130 6.18 1.12 -8.34
C MET A 130 5.88 2.36 -7.49
N VAL A 131 6.51 3.47 -7.86
CA VAL A 131 6.19 4.84 -7.43
C VAL A 131 6.06 5.70 -8.68
N GLU A 132 4.84 6.12 -8.99
CA GLU A 132 4.57 7.00 -10.11
C GLU A 132 4.05 8.35 -9.63
N LEU A 133 4.55 9.42 -10.22
CA LEU A 133 4.28 10.79 -9.83
C LEU A 133 3.60 11.53 -10.98
N LEU A 134 2.56 12.30 -10.66
CA LEU A 134 1.93 13.23 -11.59
C LEU A 134 2.65 14.58 -11.48
N ARG A 135 3.49 14.88 -12.47
CA ARG A 135 4.32 16.10 -12.53
C ARG A 135 3.83 16.96 -13.68
N ASN A 136 3.45 18.22 -13.40
CA ASN A 136 2.96 19.16 -14.42
C ASN A 136 1.79 18.60 -15.28
N GLY A 137 0.96 17.73 -14.71
CA GLY A 137 -0.17 17.10 -15.41
C GLY A 137 0.15 15.81 -16.15
N ASP A 138 1.40 15.34 -16.13
CA ASP A 138 1.82 14.09 -16.77
C ASP A 138 2.42 13.10 -15.77
N TRP A 139 2.00 11.84 -15.86
CA TRP A 139 2.55 10.74 -15.08
C TRP A 139 3.95 10.39 -15.58
N THR A 140 4.87 10.15 -14.64
CA THR A 140 6.23 9.66 -14.93
C THR A 140 6.22 8.42 -15.82
N GLU A 141 5.39 7.42 -15.52
CA GLU A 141 5.05 6.32 -16.42
C GLU A 141 3.53 6.14 -16.55
N ARG A 142 2.96 6.76 -17.60
CA ARG A 142 1.50 6.83 -17.82
C ARG A 142 0.81 5.46 -17.84
N HIS A 143 1.45 4.45 -18.43
CA HIS A 143 0.85 3.11 -18.51
C HIS A 143 0.75 2.46 -17.13
N GLN A 144 1.82 2.54 -16.32
CA GLN A 144 1.84 1.90 -15.01
C GLN A 144 0.90 2.60 -14.03
N ALA A 145 0.94 3.95 -13.99
CA ALA A 145 -0.01 4.74 -13.20
C ALA A 145 -1.47 4.42 -13.58
N GLY A 146 -1.76 4.33 -14.89
CA GLY A 146 -3.08 3.96 -15.39
C GLY A 146 -3.55 2.58 -14.92
N LEU A 147 -2.67 1.57 -14.91
CA LEU A 147 -2.99 0.22 -14.42
C LEU A 147 -3.37 0.23 -12.92
N ALA A 148 -2.61 0.94 -12.09
CA ALA A 148 -2.88 1.01 -10.66
C ALA A 148 -4.16 1.80 -10.34
N LEU A 149 -4.37 2.94 -10.98
CA LEU A 149 -5.60 3.73 -10.81
C LEU A 149 -6.83 2.95 -11.29
N HIS A 150 -6.73 2.28 -12.44
CA HIS A 150 -7.80 1.41 -12.92
C HIS A 150 -8.10 0.26 -11.93
N THR A 151 -7.07 -0.30 -11.30
CA THR A 151 -7.24 -1.33 -10.26
C THR A 151 -8.00 -0.79 -9.05
N VAL A 152 -7.74 0.45 -8.64
CA VAL A 152 -8.48 1.12 -7.56
C VAL A 152 -9.94 1.35 -7.93
N ASP A 153 -10.21 1.75 -9.18
CA ASP A 153 -11.56 2.04 -9.70
C ASP A 153 -12.36 0.77 -10.04
N THR A 154 -11.72 -0.41 -10.04
CA THR A 154 -12.40 -1.67 -10.35
C THR A 154 -13.11 -2.20 -9.11
N ASP A 155 -14.43 -2.34 -9.21
CA ASP A 155 -15.25 -2.89 -8.14
C ASP A 155 -14.74 -4.25 -7.65
N GLY A 156 -14.51 -4.35 -6.33
CA GLY A 156 -14.05 -5.57 -5.68
C GLY A 156 -12.58 -5.94 -5.93
N ALA A 157 -11.81 -5.15 -6.68
CA ALA A 157 -10.37 -5.37 -6.84
C ALA A 157 -9.57 -4.85 -5.64
N THR A 158 -10.03 -3.75 -5.04
CA THR A 158 -9.45 -3.20 -3.82
C THR A 158 -10.52 -2.87 -2.78
N THR A 159 -10.13 -2.84 -1.52
CA THR A 159 -10.92 -2.22 -0.45
C THR A 159 -10.11 -1.09 0.17
N PRO A 160 -10.70 0.09 0.43
CA PRO A 160 -10.02 1.12 1.18
C PRO A 160 -9.67 0.59 2.58
N LEU A 161 -8.57 1.12 3.10
CA LEU A 161 -8.15 0.89 4.46
C LEU A 161 -8.71 2.02 5.32
N THR A 162 -9.46 1.67 6.36
CA THR A 162 -10.27 2.60 7.16
C THR A 162 -10.02 2.43 8.66
N GLY A 163 -10.65 3.27 9.49
CA GLY A 163 -10.59 3.11 10.95
C GLY A 163 -11.21 1.82 11.47
N TYR A 164 -12.08 1.15 10.70
CA TYR A 164 -12.59 -0.18 11.06
C TYR A 164 -11.50 -1.26 11.05
N ASP A 165 -10.39 -1.01 10.35
CA ASP A 165 -9.25 -1.93 10.28
C ASP A 165 -8.26 -1.70 11.45
N MET A 166 -8.59 -0.80 12.37
CA MET A 166 -7.88 -0.65 13.65
C MET A 166 -8.68 -1.36 14.74
N ASP A 167 -8.06 -2.32 15.42
CA ASP A 167 -8.54 -2.75 16.73
C ASP A 167 -8.22 -1.65 17.75
N LEU A 168 -9.13 -0.68 17.87
CA LEU A 168 -9.04 0.42 18.84
C LEU A 168 -9.53 0.02 20.23
N ASP A 169 -10.17 -1.13 20.37
CA ASP A 169 -10.83 -1.57 21.60
C ASP A 169 -10.02 -2.63 22.38
N GLY A 170 -8.93 -3.16 21.80
CA GLY A 170 -8.11 -4.19 22.43
C GLY A 170 -8.86 -5.54 22.50
N PRO A 171 -8.32 -6.54 23.23
CA PRO A 171 -8.64 -7.96 23.02
C PRO A 171 -10.06 -8.41 23.44
N PHE A 172 -10.99 -7.48 23.68
CA PHE A 172 -12.37 -7.74 24.08
C PHE A 172 -13.35 -6.73 23.45
N GLY A 173 -13.33 -6.60 22.12
CA GLY A 173 -14.41 -5.97 21.35
C GLY A 173 -15.22 -7.03 20.61
N ASP A 174 -16.51 -7.12 20.92
CA ASP A 174 -17.40 -8.21 20.52
C ASP A 174 -17.41 -8.56 19.02
N ALA A 175 -17.44 -9.88 18.80
CA ALA A 175 -17.85 -10.62 17.62
C ALA A 175 -18.69 -9.83 16.57
N ASP A 176 -18.19 -9.80 15.34
CA ASP A 176 -19.05 -9.62 14.16
C ASP A 176 -19.86 -10.92 13.94
N PRO A 177 -21.22 -10.89 13.98
CA PRO A 177 -22.05 -12.06 13.70
C PRO A 177 -22.23 -12.34 12.20
N SER A 178 -21.60 -11.61 11.28
CA SER A 178 -21.97 -11.67 9.86
C SER A 178 -21.28 -12.75 9.00
N ILE A 179 -20.46 -13.64 9.59
CA ILE A 179 -19.94 -14.84 8.89
C ILE A 179 -20.64 -16.13 9.38
N HIS A 180 -21.96 -16.10 9.44
CA HIS A 180 -22.79 -17.31 9.36
C HIS A 180 -23.99 -17.03 8.46
N MET A 181 -23.78 -17.09 7.15
CA MET A 181 -24.83 -17.42 6.19
C MET A 181 -24.28 -18.38 5.15
#